data_AF-A0A4U5P7Y2-F1
#
_entry.id   AF-A0A4U5P7Y2-F1
#
_cell.length_a   1.000
_cell.length_b   1.000
_cell.length_c   1.000
_cell.angle_alpha   90.00
_cell.angle_beta   90.00
_cell.angle_gamma   90.00
#
_symmetry.space_group_name_H-M   'P 1'
#
loop_
_entity.id
_entity.type
_entity.pdbx_description
1 polymer ?
#
loop_
_entity_poly.entity_id
_entity_poly.type
_entity_poly.pdbx_seq_one_letter_code
_entity_poly.pdbx_strand_id
1 'polypeptide(L)'
;MYIKTGLIYVPEDVFAYAIDAESLSEMAASKTLNSHLDTILYNYPVIDARLTVIVIGKVTPAQSHKLTESFLEAFERKRIQFRIVTTNREFAYLVAQLHRAVARHDKSKEDDARNIFSAEKGMRPEEASSSSVFIKDWWGKMLLYMHRLSEEQRRAILQHHPNPFKLMDELVAAPSPTAAMKGIADIVTETGRRLGPVLAQKIYHMLTSEDGQQILIE
;
A
#
# COMPACT_ATOMS: atom_id res chain seq x y z
N MET A 1 -25.68 -11.25 -0.85
CA MET A 1 -26.79 -10.51 -0.20
C MET A 1 -27.24 -9.45 -1.20
N TYR A 2 -28.51 -9.44 -1.60
CA TYR A 2 -29.01 -8.72 -2.78
C TYR A 2 -29.95 -7.57 -2.40
N ILE A 3 -29.75 -6.40 -3.03
CA ILE A 3 -30.80 -5.41 -3.31
C ILE A 3 -30.63 -4.99 -4.79
N LYS A 4 -31.74 -5.01 -5.52
CA LYS A 4 -31.85 -5.06 -6.99
C LYS A 4 -32.07 -3.66 -7.58
N THR A 5 -31.41 -3.32 -8.68
CA THR A 5 -31.91 -2.37 -9.71
C THR A 5 -31.18 -2.63 -11.05
N GLY A 6 -31.89 -3.23 -12.02
CA GLY A 6 -31.75 -2.93 -13.45
C GLY A 6 -30.48 -3.27 -14.26
N LEU A 7 -29.39 -3.77 -13.71
CA LEU A 7 -28.17 -4.07 -14.50
C LEU A 7 -28.05 -5.57 -14.82
N ILE A 8 -27.60 -5.88 -16.04
CA ILE A 8 -27.17 -7.22 -16.48
C ILE A 8 -26.22 -7.76 -15.40
N TYR A 9 -26.57 -8.90 -14.82
CA TYR A 9 -25.77 -9.54 -13.79
C TYR A 9 -24.50 -10.10 -14.42
N VAL A 10 -23.38 -9.42 -14.18
CA VAL A 10 -22.05 -9.97 -14.45
C VAL A 10 -21.60 -10.57 -13.12
N PRO A 11 -21.42 -11.90 -13.03
CA PRO A 11 -20.90 -12.50 -11.82
C PRO A 11 -19.44 -12.10 -11.64
N GLU A 12 -19.08 -11.74 -10.41
CA GLU A 12 -17.73 -11.31 -10.04
C GLU A 12 -16.73 -12.47 -10.08
N ASP A 13 -15.48 -12.18 -10.42
CA ASP A 13 -14.36 -13.13 -10.41
C ASP A 13 -13.86 -13.48 -9.01
N VAL A 14 -14.43 -12.86 -7.97
CA VAL A 14 -14.15 -13.17 -6.56
C VAL A 14 -15.44 -13.49 -5.82
N PHE A 15 -15.42 -14.59 -5.05
CA PHE A 15 -16.56 -14.97 -4.21
C PHE A 15 -16.12 -15.55 -2.87
N ALA A 16 -17.04 -15.54 -1.92
CA ALA A 16 -16.82 -16.06 -0.58
C ALA A 16 -17.78 -17.20 -0.26
N TYR A 17 -17.26 -18.23 0.40
CA TYR A 17 -18.02 -19.37 0.89
C TYR A 17 -17.83 -19.49 2.40
N ALA A 18 -18.91 -19.60 3.16
CA ALA A 18 -18.84 -19.76 4.61
C ALA A 18 -19.01 -21.24 4.99
N ILE A 19 -18.17 -21.71 5.91
CA ILE A 19 -18.25 -23.06 6.50
C ILE A 19 -18.04 -22.94 8.01
N ASP A 20 -18.69 -23.77 8.80
CA ASP A 20 -18.43 -23.83 10.24
C ASP A 20 -17.14 -24.62 10.55
N ALA A 21 -16.56 -24.36 11.71
CA ALA A 21 -15.30 -24.98 12.14
C ALA A 21 -15.43 -26.51 12.39
N GLU A 22 -16.63 -27.00 12.72
CA GLU A 22 -16.88 -28.42 12.99
C GLU A 22 -16.88 -29.21 11.68
N SER A 23 -17.70 -28.79 10.70
CA SER A 23 -17.73 -29.33 9.35
C SER A 23 -16.36 -29.29 8.68
N LEU A 24 -15.60 -28.22 8.87
CA LEU A 24 -14.23 -28.15 8.35
C LEU A 24 -13.32 -29.20 8.97
N SER A 25 -13.41 -29.39 10.29
CA SER A 25 -12.62 -30.38 11.02
C SER A 25 -12.97 -31.81 10.59
N GLU A 26 -14.26 -32.08 10.37
CA GLU A 26 -14.74 -33.35 9.84
C GLU A 26 -14.22 -33.60 8.42
N MET A 27 -14.35 -32.63 7.52
CA MET A 27 -13.87 -32.72 6.13
C MET A 27 -12.34 -32.90 6.04
N ALA A 28 -11.60 -32.31 6.96
CA ALA A 28 -10.16 -32.49 7.05
C ALA A 28 -9.80 -33.89 7.56
N ALA A 29 -10.53 -34.41 8.55
CA ALA A 29 -10.33 -35.77 9.05
C ALA A 29 -10.67 -36.83 7.99
N SER A 30 -11.71 -36.62 7.20
CA SER A 30 -12.10 -37.50 6.09
C SER A 30 -11.31 -37.27 4.79
N LYS A 31 -10.40 -36.29 4.74
CA LYS A 31 -9.64 -35.90 3.54
C LYS A 31 -10.53 -35.51 2.34
N THR A 32 -11.74 -35.01 2.58
CA THR A 32 -12.71 -34.61 1.55
C THR A 32 -12.77 -33.10 1.33
N LEU A 33 -12.00 -32.31 2.08
CA LEU A 33 -12.02 -30.84 1.98
C LEU A 33 -11.70 -30.35 0.55
N ASN A 34 -10.63 -30.86 -0.07
CA ASN A 34 -10.23 -30.41 -1.40
C ASN A 34 -11.28 -30.75 -2.46
N SER A 35 -11.85 -31.95 -2.45
CA SER A 35 -12.90 -32.33 -3.41
C SER A 35 -14.18 -31.51 -3.23
N HIS A 36 -14.52 -31.13 -1.99
CA HIS A 36 -15.62 -30.21 -1.71
C HIS A 36 -15.38 -28.82 -2.29
N LEU A 37 -14.19 -28.26 -2.08
CA LEU A 37 -13.79 -26.96 -2.66
C LEU A 37 -13.77 -26.98 -4.19
N ASP A 38 -13.34 -28.11 -4.77
CA ASP A 38 -13.35 -28.32 -6.23
C ASP A 38 -14.77 -28.28 -6.79
N THR A 39 -15.72 -28.90 -6.08
CA THR A 39 -17.14 -28.89 -6.46
C THR A 39 -17.72 -27.48 -6.39
N ILE A 40 -17.37 -26.71 -5.35
CA ILE A 40 -17.81 -25.31 -5.20
C ILE A 40 -17.29 -24.46 -6.35
N LEU A 41 -16.01 -24.57 -6.70
CA LEU A 41 -15.41 -23.83 -7.79
C LEU A 41 -15.99 -24.22 -9.15
N TYR A 42 -16.19 -25.51 -9.40
CA TYR A 42 -16.77 -26.00 -10.66
C TYR A 42 -18.20 -25.50 -10.88
N ASN A 43 -18.98 -25.37 -9.81
CA ASN A 43 -20.36 -24.89 -9.89
C ASN A 43 -20.48 -23.36 -9.98
N TYR A 44 -19.37 -22.63 -9.89
CA TYR A 44 -19.38 -21.17 -9.97
C TYR A 44 -19.37 -20.71 -11.45
N PRO A 45 -20.20 -19.72 -11.84
CA PRO A 45 -20.40 -19.36 -13.25
C PRO A 45 -19.22 -18.65 -13.92
N VAL A 46 -18.18 -18.28 -13.18
CA VAL A 46 -17.02 -17.54 -13.70
C VAL A 46 -15.79 -18.44 -13.73
N ILE A 47 -15.15 -18.49 -14.88
CA ILE A 47 -13.89 -19.22 -15.09
C ILE A 47 -12.77 -18.51 -14.30
N ASP A 48 -11.90 -19.29 -13.65
CA ASP A 48 -10.79 -18.79 -12.81
C ASP A 48 -11.20 -17.92 -11.63
N ALA A 49 -12.42 -18.11 -11.12
CA ALA A 49 -12.89 -17.40 -9.94
C ALA A 49 -12.04 -17.68 -8.69
N ARG A 50 -11.76 -16.62 -7.92
CA ARG A 50 -11.00 -16.69 -6.67
C ARG A 50 -11.95 -16.90 -5.50
N LEU A 51 -11.77 -18.02 -4.81
CA LEU A 51 -12.54 -18.40 -3.64
C LEU A 51 -11.87 -17.97 -2.35
N THR A 52 -12.62 -17.27 -1.49
CA THR A 52 -12.28 -17.08 -0.07
C THR A 52 -13.21 -17.89 0.81
N VAL A 53 -12.67 -18.87 1.53
CA VAL A 53 -13.39 -19.67 2.51
C VAL A 53 -13.36 -18.97 3.87
N ILE A 54 -14.53 -18.63 4.39
CA ILE A 54 -14.70 -18.03 5.71
C ILE A 54 -15.11 -19.13 6.68
N VAL A 55 -14.23 -19.44 7.63
CA VAL A 55 -14.44 -20.48 8.64
C VAL A 55 -15.03 -19.82 9.88
N ILE A 56 -16.28 -20.17 10.23
CA ILE A 56 -17.01 -19.60 11.35
C ILE A 56 -16.87 -20.54 12.56
N GLY A 57 -16.24 -20.04 13.63
CA GLY A 57 -16.12 -20.76 14.89
C GLY A 57 -14.70 -20.80 15.42
N LYS A 58 -14.53 -21.48 16.56
CA LYS A 58 -13.22 -21.62 17.20
C LYS A 58 -12.48 -22.80 16.59
N VAL A 59 -11.38 -22.52 15.90
CA VAL A 59 -10.40 -23.54 15.51
C VAL A 59 -9.31 -23.57 16.58
N THR A 60 -9.15 -24.69 17.27
CA THR A 60 -8.08 -24.83 18.27
C THR A 60 -6.71 -24.83 17.60
N PRO A 61 -5.62 -24.45 18.30
CA PRO A 61 -4.27 -24.46 17.72
C PRO A 61 -3.85 -25.84 17.19
N ALA A 62 -4.26 -26.91 17.87
CA ALA A 62 -4.00 -28.29 17.43
C ALA A 62 -4.75 -28.64 16.13
N GLN A 63 -6.00 -28.18 15.98
CA GLN A 63 -6.75 -28.31 14.73
C GLN A 63 -6.13 -27.45 13.62
N SER A 64 -5.69 -26.23 13.95
CA SER A 64 -5.04 -25.34 13.00
C SER A 64 -3.81 -26.00 12.37
N HIS A 65 -2.93 -26.62 13.17
CA HIS A 65 -1.76 -27.31 12.64
C HIS A 65 -2.10 -28.44 11.67
N LYS A 66 -3.14 -29.23 11.96
CA LYS A 66 -3.62 -30.30 11.06
C LYS A 66 -4.23 -29.75 9.78
N LEU A 67 -4.90 -28.59 9.86
CA LEU A 67 -5.55 -27.93 8.73
C LEU A 67 -4.56 -27.16 7.85
N THR A 68 -3.40 -26.77 8.38
CA THR A 68 -2.39 -25.98 7.66
C THR A 68 -1.97 -26.66 6.36
N GLU A 69 -1.73 -27.97 6.37
CA GLU A 69 -1.33 -28.70 5.15
C GLU A 69 -2.42 -28.63 4.07
N SER A 70 -3.68 -28.85 4.45
CA SER A 70 -4.82 -28.74 3.52
C SER A 70 -5.03 -27.31 3.02
N PHE A 71 -4.81 -26.30 3.87
CA PHE A 71 -4.91 -24.89 3.46
C PHE A 71 -3.80 -24.51 2.48
N LEU A 72 -2.57 -24.97 2.73
CA LEU A 72 -1.44 -24.75 1.83
C LEU A 72 -1.67 -25.44 0.49
N GLU A 73 -2.11 -26.70 0.48
CA GLU A 73 -2.42 -27.43 -0.74
C GLU A 73 -3.51 -26.72 -1.56
N ALA A 74 -4.61 -26.30 -0.92
CA ALA A 74 -5.69 -25.57 -1.56
C ALA A 74 -5.23 -24.19 -2.11
N PHE A 75 -4.33 -23.52 -1.39
CA PHE A 75 -3.74 -22.26 -1.85
C PHE A 75 -2.78 -22.47 -3.03
N GLU A 76 -1.91 -23.47 -3.00
CA GLU A 76 -0.94 -23.72 -4.07
C GLU A 76 -1.63 -24.13 -5.37
N ARG A 77 -2.64 -25.00 -5.29
CA ARG A 77 -3.34 -25.49 -6.48
C ARG A 77 -4.28 -24.47 -7.09
N LYS A 78 -5.02 -23.73 -6.25
CA LYS A 78 -6.18 -22.95 -6.70
C LYS A 78 -6.26 -21.54 -6.10
N ARG A 79 -5.22 -21.12 -5.37
CA ARG A 79 -5.15 -19.80 -4.70
C ARG A 79 -6.33 -19.52 -3.76
N ILE A 80 -6.93 -20.58 -3.22
CA ILE A 80 -8.04 -20.48 -2.26
C ILE A 80 -7.50 -19.87 -0.96
N GLN A 81 -8.17 -18.85 -0.46
CA GLN A 81 -7.81 -18.20 0.81
C GLN A 81 -8.73 -18.66 1.93
N PHE A 82 -8.17 -18.90 3.12
CA PHE A 82 -8.95 -19.22 4.32
C PHE A 82 -8.91 -18.05 5.31
N ARG A 83 -10.07 -17.71 5.86
CA ARG A 83 -10.22 -16.70 6.91
C ARG A 83 -11.03 -17.27 8.06
N ILE A 84 -10.38 -17.50 9.20
CA ILE A 84 -11.05 -17.99 10.40
C ILE A 84 -11.59 -16.79 11.18
N VAL A 85 -12.88 -16.83 11.53
CA VAL A 85 -13.57 -15.82 12.34
C VAL A 85 -14.23 -16.51 13.52
N THR A 86 -14.04 -15.97 14.71
CA THR A 86 -14.50 -16.59 15.96
C THR A 86 -15.84 -16.06 16.43
N THR A 87 -16.20 -14.84 15.99
CA THR A 87 -17.44 -14.17 16.38
C THR A 87 -18.26 -13.73 15.17
N ASN A 88 -19.59 -13.65 15.35
CA ASN A 88 -20.49 -13.12 14.33
C ASN A 88 -20.15 -11.66 13.94
N ARG A 89 -19.57 -10.90 14.88
CA ARG A 89 -19.13 -9.53 14.64
C ARG A 89 -17.94 -9.48 13.68
N GLU A 90 -16.94 -10.33 13.88
CA GLU A 90 -15.81 -10.48 12.96
C GLU A 90 -16.27 -10.94 11.58
N PHE A 91 -17.19 -11.91 11.52
CA PHE A 91 -17.81 -12.35 10.28
C PHE A 91 -18.46 -11.19 9.52
N ALA A 92 -19.31 -10.40 10.20
CA ALA A 92 -19.97 -9.25 9.60
C ALA A 92 -18.98 -8.18 9.10
N TYR A 93 -17.92 -7.89 9.88
CA TYR A 93 -16.88 -6.96 9.44
C TYR A 93 -16.11 -7.47 8.23
N LEU A 94 -15.75 -8.76 8.21
CA LEU A 94 -15.04 -9.36 7.09
C LEU A 94 -15.88 -9.30 5.81
N VAL A 95 -17.17 -9.66 5.89
CA VAL A 95 -18.09 -9.56 4.74
C VAL A 95 -18.19 -8.11 4.26
N ALA A 96 -18.30 -7.14 5.17
CA ALA A 96 -18.34 -5.72 4.81
C ALA A 96 -17.02 -5.21 4.19
N GLN A 97 -15.87 -5.78 4.58
CA GLN A 97 -14.57 -5.48 3.98
C GLN A 97 -14.44 -6.10 2.59
N LEU A 98 -14.81 -7.38 2.43
CA LEU A 98 -14.81 -8.07 1.14
C LEU A 98 -15.73 -7.35 0.14
N HIS A 99 -16.93 -6.98 0.56
CA HIS A 99 -17.87 -6.23 -0.27
C HIS A 99 -17.29 -4.88 -0.71
N ARG A 100 -16.67 -4.13 0.21
CA ARG A 100 -16.00 -2.85 -0.12
C ARG A 100 -14.80 -3.04 -1.05
N ALA A 101 -14.05 -4.13 -0.89
CA ALA A 101 -12.91 -4.45 -1.73
C ALA A 101 -13.35 -4.76 -3.17
N VAL A 102 -14.37 -5.62 -3.34
CA VAL A 102 -14.97 -5.93 -4.65
C VAL A 102 -15.50 -4.65 -5.31
N ALA A 103 -16.26 -3.83 -4.59
CA ALA A 103 -16.78 -2.57 -5.14
C ALA A 103 -15.70 -1.53 -5.54
N ARG A 104 -14.47 -1.67 -5.02
CA ARG A 104 -13.33 -0.83 -5.40
C ARG A 104 -12.48 -1.43 -6.53
N HIS A 105 -12.61 -2.73 -6.77
CA HIS A 105 -11.80 -3.45 -7.75
C HIS A 105 -11.94 -2.85 -9.15
N ASP A 106 -13.17 -2.53 -9.57
CA ASP A 106 -13.42 -1.92 -10.88
C ASP A 106 -12.86 -0.50 -11.01
N LYS A 107 -12.93 0.29 -9.93
CA LYS A 107 -12.33 1.63 -9.90
C LYS A 107 -10.80 1.58 -9.95
N SER A 108 -10.20 0.59 -9.30
CA SER A 108 -8.75 0.37 -9.33
C SER A 108 -8.27 0.00 -10.73
N LYS A 109 -9.01 -0.83 -11.48
CA LYS A 109 -8.62 -1.20 -12.87
C LYS A 109 -8.55 0.01 -13.81
N GLU A 110 -9.38 1.04 -13.60
CA GLU A 110 -9.28 2.32 -14.34
C GLU A 110 -8.12 3.20 -13.86
N ASP A 111 -7.82 3.20 -12.55
CA ASP A 111 -6.76 4.00 -11.94
C ASP A 111 -5.35 3.41 -12.10
N ASP A 112 -5.21 2.08 -12.13
CA ASP A 112 -3.94 1.34 -12.25
C ASP A 112 -3.28 1.58 -13.62
N ALA A 113 -4.07 1.94 -14.63
CA ALA A 113 -3.55 2.38 -15.93
C ALA A 113 -2.98 3.81 -15.92
N ARG A 114 -3.25 4.61 -14.87
CA ARG A 114 -2.92 6.04 -14.83
C ARG A 114 -1.96 6.46 -13.73
N ASN A 115 -1.90 5.76 -12.59
CA ASN A 115 -1.05 6.17 -11.48
C ASN A 115 -0.26 5.00 -10.87
N ILE A 116 0.96 4.77 -11.37
CA ILE A 116 1.96 3.90 -10.72
C ILE A 116 2.42 4.52 -9.36
N PHE A 117 2.09 5.79 -9.13
CA PHE A 117 2.53 6.57 -7.98
C PHE A 117 1.36 7.30 -7.31
N SER A 118 1.09 6.95 -6.05
CA SER A 118 0.11 7.63 -5.22
C SER A 118 0.77 8.78 -4.47
N ALA A 119 0.58 10.00 -5.00
CA ALA A 119 1.05 11.22 -4.36
C ALA A 119 0.11 11.66 -3.21
N GLU A 120 0.69 12.05 -2.10
CA GLU A 120 0.04 12.66 -0.97
C GLU A 120 -0.35 14.07 -1.40
N LYS A 121 -1.64 14.39 -1.24
CA LYS A 121 -2.16 15.69 -1.63
C LYS A 121 -1.56 16.76 -0.73
N GLY A 122 -0.93 17.78 -1.34
CA GLY A 122 -0.52 18.99 -0.64
C GLY A 122 -1.72 19.90 -0.35
N MET A 123 -1.45 20.95 0.43
CA MET A 123 -2.40 22.00 0.78
C MET A 123 -2.94 22.70 -0.47
N ARG A 124 -4.22 23.06 -0.47
CA ARG A 124 -4.81 23.88 -1.54
C ARG A 124 -4.45 25.36 -1.33
N PRO A 125 -4.36 26.18 -2.39
CA PRO A 125 -4.06 27.61 -2.25
C PRO A 125 -5.01 28.34 -1.31
N GLU A 126 -6.29 27.93 -1.29
CA GLU A 126 -7.37 28.47 -0.45
C GLU A 126 -7.16 28.20 1.05
N GLU A 127 -6.43 27.14 1.39
CA GLU A 127 -6.19 26.69 2.77
C GLU A 127 -4.93 27.32 3.37
N ALA A 128 -4.10 27.96 2.54
CA ALA A 128 -2.82 28.50 2.97
C ALA A 128 -2.98 29.89 3.59
N SER A 129 -2.50 30.05 4.83
CA SER A 129 -2.44 31.35 5.51
C SER A 129 -1.44 32.32 4.87
N SER A 130 -0.46 31.81 4.12
CA SER A 130 0.49 32.60 3.33
C SER A 130 1.13 31.77 2.21
N SER A 131 1.72 32.44 1.22
CA SER A 131 2.52 31.78 0.17
C SER A 131 3.71 31.00 0.73
N SER A 132 4.31 31.45 1.84
CA SER A 132 5.44 30.73 2.45
C SER A 132 5.01 29.41 3.10
N VAL A 133 3.83 29.37 3.73
CA VAL A 133 3.27 28.14 4.30
C VAL A 133 2.90 27.16 3.20
N PHE A 134 2.28 27.67 2.12
CA PHE A 134 1.96 26.86 0.94
C PHE A 134 3.20 26.23 0.31
N ILE A 135 4.24 27.03 0.05
CA ILE A 135 5.49 26.55 -0.55
C ILE A 135 6.17 25.52 0.36
N LYS A 136 6.18 25.77 1.67
CA LYS A 136 6.81 24.85 2.63
C LYS A 136 6.09 23.51 2.72
N ASP A 137 4.76 23.50 2.63
CA ASP A 137 3.98 22.25 2.62
C ASP A 137 4.30 21.41 1.39
N TRP A 138 4.20 22.00 0.19
CA TRP A 138 4.52 21.32 -1.06
C TRP A 138 5.98 20.88 -1.12
N TRP A 139 6.91 21.69 -0.61
CA TRP A 139 8.31 21.29 -0.49
C TRP A 139 8.47 20.07 0.41
N GLY A 140 7.78 20.05 1.55
CA GLY A 140 7.74 18.90 2.44
C GLY A 140 7.17 17.64 1.80
N LYS A 141 6.19 17.77 0.90
CA LYS A 141 5.65 16.65 0.11
C LYS A 141 6.64 16.18 -0.97
N MET A 142 7.32 17.10 -1.66
CA MET A 142 8.36 16.73 -2.63
C MET A 142 9.49 15.93 -1.98
N LEU A 143 9.97 16.37 -0.80
CA LEU A 143 11.01 15.68 -0.05
C LEU A 143 10.58 14.27 0.42
N LEU A 144 9.29 14.04 0.66
CA LEU A 144 8.75 12.72 1.06
C LEU A 144 9.08 11.63 0.03
N TYR A 145 9.23 12.03 -1.24
CA TYR A 145 9.49 11.12 -2.34
C TYR A 145 10.96 10.89 -2.65
N MET A 146 11.86 11.51 -1.89
CA MET A 146 13.27 11.14 -1.98
C MET A 146 13.52 9.79 -1.33
N HIS A 147 14.12 8.89 -2.12
CA HIS A 147 14.56 7.59 -1.65
C HIS A 147 15.56 7.73 -0.49
N ARG A 148 15.28 7.03 0.61
CA ARG A 148 16.10 6.95 1.84
C ARG A 148 16.25 8.29 2.60
N LEU A 149 15.32 9.22 2.44
CA LEU A 149 15.20 10.37 3.33
C LEU A 149 14.32 10.02 4.54
N SER A 150 14.86 10.15 5.75
CA SER A 150 14.05 9.97 6.97
C SER A 150 13.20 11.19 7.29
N GLU A 151 12.15 11.00 8.08
CA GLU A 151 11.30 12.11 8.54
C GLU A 151 12.08 13.15 9.37
N GLU A 152 13.07 12.72 10.13
CA GLU A 152 13.94 13.61 10.89
C GLU A 152 14.79 14.49 9.98
N GLN A 153 15.40 13.90 8.95
CA GLN A 153 16.20 14.61 7.95
C GLN A 153 15.34 15.59 7.14
N ARG A 154 14.12 15.17 6.77
CA ARG A 154 13.13 16.02 6.10
C ARG A 154 12.80 17.26 6.93
N ARG A 155 12.52 17.09 8.23
CA ARG A 155 12.26 18.22 9.14
C ARG A 155 13.46 19.15 9.26
N ALA A 156 14.67 18.60 9.34
CA ALA A 156 15.90 19.41 9.40
C ALA A 156 16.09 20.26 8.13
N ILE A 157 15.84 19.68 6.94
CA ILE A 157 15.87 20.41 5.66
C ILE A 157 14.80 21.51 5.64
N LEU A 158 13.56 21.21 6.00
CA LEU A 158 12.46 22.18 6.01
C LEU A 158 12.63 23.31 7.03
N GLN A 159 13.43 23.10 8.08
CA GLN A 159 13.79 24.12 9.05
C GLN A 159 14.88 25.06 8.50
N HIS A 160 15.92 24.52 7.87
CA HIS A 160 17.02 25.32 7.32
C HIS A 160 16.63 26.00 6.00
N HIS A 161 15.97 25.26 5.11
CA HIS A 161 15.56 25.70 3.77
C HIS A 161 14.06 25.44 3.56
N PRO A 162 13.18 26.30 4.11
CA PRO A 162 11.74 26.15 3.99
C PRO A 162 11.20 26.42 2.57
N ASN A 163 12.02 27.04 1.71
CA ASN A 163 11.64 27.37 0.34
C ASN A 163 12.66 26.76 -0.65
N PRO A 164 12.25 25.81 -1.51
CA PRO A 164 13.16 25.13 -2.42
C PRO A 164 13.70 26.04 -3.52
N PHE A 165 12.97 27.08 -3.92
CA PHE A 165 13.45 28.04 -4.93
C PHE A 165 14.61 28.86 -4.39
N LYS A 166 14.53 29.30 -3.13
CA LYS A 166 15.65 29.99 -2.47
C LYS A 166 16.87 29.09 -2.33
N LEU A 167 16.65 27.84 -1.94
CA LEU A 167 17.74 26.86 -1.88
C LEU A 167 18.35 26.63 -3.27
N MET A 168 17.54 26.48 -4.31
CA MET A 168 18.02 26.35 -5.68
C MET A 168 18.89 27.54 -6.11
N ASP A 169 18.45 28.78 -5.85
CA ASP A 169 19.23 29.99 -6.14
C ASP A 169 20.59 29.98 -5.40
N GLU A 170 20.60 29.59 -4.12
CA GLU A 170 21.82 29.46 -3.30
C GLU A 170 22.77 28.38 -3.86
N LEU A 171 22.25 27.25 -4.32
CA LEU A 171 23.05 26.16 -4.86
C LEU A 171 23.67 26.52 -6.22
N VAL A 172 22.92 27.23 -7.08
CA VAL A 172 23.40 27.71 -8.38
C VAL A 172 24.43 28.82 -8.21
N ALA A 173 24.26 29.71 -7.23
CA ALA A 173 25.19 30.79 -6.94
C ALA A 173 26.48 30.33 -6.24
N ALA A 174 26.55 29.07 -5.78
CA ALA A 174 27.72 28.57 -5.05
C ALA A 174 28.98 28.52 -5.94
N PRO A 175 30.19 28.73 -5.38
CA PRO A 175 31.43 28.74 -6.16
C PRO A 175 31.76 27.41 -6.86
N SER A 176 31.23 26.30 -6.35
CA SER A 176 31.36 24.97 -6.96
C SER A 176 30.26 24.03 -6.48
N PRO A 177 29.94 22.97 -7.24
CA PRO A 177 28.98 21.94 -6.82
C PRO A 177 29.36 21.29 -5.48
N THR A 178 30.66 21.07 -5.24
CA THR A 178 31.16 20.51 -3.98
C THR A 178 30.89 21.44 -2.80
N ALA A 179 31.03 22.76 -2.99
CA ALA A 179 30.72 23.74 -1.94
C ALA A 179 29.22 23.80 -1.66
N ALA A 180 28.39 23.78 -2.69
CA ALA A 180 26.93 23.70 -2.59
C ALA A 180 26.47 22.46 -1.80
N MET A 181 26.97 21.28 -2.20
CA MET A 181 26.65 20.02 -1.53
C MET A 181 27.13 19.99 -0.08
N LYS A 182 28.29 20.59 0.24
CA LYS A 182 28.78 20.65 1.62
C LYS A 182 27.82 21.41 2.54
N GLY A 183 27.24 22.51 2.07
CA GLY A 183 26.25 23.28 2.83
C GLY A 183 25.03 22.45 3.24
N ILE A 184 24.52 21.62 2.33
CA ILE A 184 23.42 20.69 2.61
C ILE A 184 23.89 19.55 3.52
N ALA A 185 25.06 18.97 3.24
CA ALA A 185 25.58 17.82 3.98
C ALA A 185 25.79 18.12 5.46
N ASP A 186 26.13 19.37 5.79
CA ASP A 186 26.39 19.84 7.15
C ASP A 186 25.13 20.21 7.95
N ILE A 187 23.94 20.15 7.35
CA ILE A 187 22.67 20.31 8.07
C ILE A 187 22.57 19.26 9.19
N VAL A 188 22.38 19.74 10.42
CA VAL A 188 22.30 18.91 11.62
C VAL A 188 20.84 18.63 11.97
N THR A 189 20.53 17.37 12.25
CA THR A 189 19.22 16.91 12.66
C THR A 189 19.01 17.06 14.17
N GLU A 190 17.79 16.83 14.66
CA GLU A 190 17.44 16.94 16.08
C GLU A 190 18.26 15.99 16.97
N THR A 191 18.71 14.85 16.44
CA THR A 191 19.60 13.90 17.13
C THR A 191 21.10 14.24 17.05
N GLY A 192 21.45 15.39 16.47
CA GLY A 192 22.85 15.83 16.30
C GLY A 192 23.60 15.16 15.15
N ARG A 193 22.92 14.35 14.33
CA ARG A 193 23.51 13.71 13.14
C ARG A 193 23.47 14.69 11.96
N ARG A 194 24.44 14.57 11.05
CA ARG A 194 24.44 15.32 9.79
C ARG A 194 23.66 14.58 8.71
N LEU A 195 23.12 15.31 7.73
CA LEU A 195 22.50 14.70 6.54
C LEU A 195 23.49 13.85 5.75
N GLY A 196 24.73 14.34 5.63
CA GLY A 196 25.81 13.66 4.94
C GLY A 196 25.81 13.84 3.42
N PRO A 197 26.88 13.39 2.76
CA PRO A 197 27.18 13.75 1.37
C PRO A 197 26.21 13.14 0.35
N VAL A 198 25.72 11.92 0.58
CA VAL A 198 24.83 11.22 -0.36
C VAL A 198 23.48 11.92 -0.48
N LEU A 199 22.88 12.32 0.64
CA LEU A 199 21.61 13.07 0.61
C LEU A 199 21.80 14.47 0.06
N ALA A 200 22.91 15.12 0.37
CA ALA A 200 23.25 16.43 -0.18
C ALA A 200 23.37 16.41 -1.71
N GLN A 201 24.04 15.41 -2.26
CA GLN A 201 24.16 15.20 -3.70
C GLN A 201 22.79 14.99 -4.35
N LYS A 202 21.91 14.17 -3.74
CA LYS A 202 20.55 13.95 -4.25
C LYS A 202 19.72 15.23 -4.27
N ILE A 203 19.77 16.03 -3.20
CA ILE A 203 19.03 17.30 -3.13
C ILE A 203 19.59 18.30 -4.14
N TYR A 204 20.92 18.36 -4.29
CA TYR A 204 21.58 19.20 -5.28
C TYR A 204 21.08 18.85 -6.69
N HIS A 205 21.23 17.59 -7.13
CA HIS A 205 20.79 17.20 -8.47
C HIS A 205 19.27 17.30 -8.64
N MET A 206 18.46 17.06 -7.59
CA MET A 206 17.01 17.27 -7.68
C MET A 206 16.65 18.71 -8.05
N LEU A 207 17.37 19.68 -7.51
CA LEU A 207 17.06 21.10 -7.69
C LEU A 207 17.78 21.73 -8.87
N THR A 208 18.92 21.18 -9.30
CA THR A 208 19.78 21.82 -10.32
C THR A 208 19.95 21.01 -11.61
N SER A 209 19.54 19.74 -11.66
CA SER A 209 19.68 18.92 -12.88
C SER A 209 18.64 19.32 -13.93
N GLU A 210 19.09 19.48 -15.18
CA GLU A 210 18.22 19.81 -16.30
C GLU A 210 17.50 18.59 -16.90
N ASP A 211 18.10 17.40 -16.80
CA ASP A 211 17.59 16.16 -17.40
C ASP A 211 17.02 15.15 -16.38
N GLY A 212 17.25 15.39 -15.09
CA GLY A 212 16.81 14.53 -13.98
C GLY A 212 17.49 13.16 -13.93
N GLN A 213 18.36 12.82 -14.87
CA GLN A 213 19.05 11.51 -14.91
C GLN A 213 20.11 11.41 -13.82
N GLN A 214 20.71 12.54 -13.47
CA GLN A 214 21.75 12.63 -12.44
C GLN A 214 21.23 12.36 -11.02
N ILE A 215 19.91 12.39 -10.81
CA ILE A 215 19.27 12.08 -9.52
C ILE A 215 19.31 10.57 -9.22
N LEU A 216 19.42 9.74 -10.27
CA LEU A 216 19.35 8.28 -10.20
C LEU A 216 20.71 7.59 -10.12
N ILE A 217 21.80 8.34 -10.25
CA ILE A 217 23.16 7.80 -10.22
C ILE A 217 23.58 7.72 -8.74
N GLU A 218 23.44 6.52 -8.16
CA GLU A 218 23.96 6.17 -6.83
C GLU A 218 25.48 5.97 -6.81
#